data_AF-A0A4Q1SVS3-F1
#
_entry.id   AF-A0A4Q1SVS3-F1
#
_cell.length_a   1.000
_cell.length_b   1.000
_cell.length_c   1.000
_cell.angle_alpha   90.00
_cell.angle_beta   90.00
_cell.angle_gamma   90.00
#
_symmetry.space_group_name_H-M   'P 1'
#
loop_
_entity.id
_entity.type
_entity.pdbx_description
1 polymer ?
#
loop_
_entity_poly.entity_id
_entity_poly.type
_entity_poly.pdbx_seq_one_letter_code
_entity_poly.pdbx_strand_id
1 'polypeptide(L)'
;MTLLRHFIRFAVTAIVLLLVGWIVPGFQVVGFWTAFLAAIIIAAIGWGIEAFMGPRLSPYSRGFIGFIVSAVVIYFTQFFLAGLRVTLIGAILAAIVIGIADLFVPAKPRFAGGELGDR
;
A
#
# COMPACT_ATOMS: atom_id res chain seq x y z
N MET A 1 -24.03 -7.83 9.01
CA MET A 1 -23.04 -6.98 9.74
C MET A 1 -21.66 -6.97 9.06
N THR A 2 -21.59 -7.04 7.73
CA THR A 2 -20.34 -7.06 6.95
C THR A 2 -20.03 -5.71 6.29
N LEU A 3 -21.05 -4.93 5.90
CA LEU A 3 -20.87 -3.63 5.24
C LEU A 3 -20.14 -2.60 6.11
N LEU A 4 -20.46 -2.54 7.42
CA LEU A 4 -19.82 -1.60 8.35
C LEU A 4 -18.31 -1.86 8.50
N ARG A 5 -17.88 -3.12 8.55
CA ARG A 5 -16.46 -3.50 8.62
C ARG A 5 -15.68 -3.12 7.34
N HIS A 6 -16.30 -3.29 6.17
CA HIS A 6 -15.66 -2.91 4.90
C HIS A 6 -15.54 -1.40 4.76
N PHE A 7 -16.57 -0.65 5.16
CA PHE A 7 -16.55 0.81 5.14
C PHE A 7 -15.48 1.39 6.08
N ILE A 8 -15.35 0.87 7.29
CA ILE A 8 -14.30 1.28 8.24
C ILE A 8 -12.90 1.01 7.66
N ARG A 9 -12.66 -0.18 7.12
CA ARG A 9 -11.36 -0.53 6.54
C ARG A 9 -11.00 0.36 5.35
N PHE A 10 -11.99 0.73 4.54
CA PHE A 10 -11.81 1.67 3.43
C PHE A 10 -11.51 3.09 3.88
N ALA A 11 -12.22 3.57 4.91
CA ALA A 11 -11.96 4.87 5.51
C ALA A 11 -10.56 4.93 6.12
N VAL A 12 -10.13 3.87 6.82
CA VAL A 12 -8.79 3.76 7.42
C VAL A 12 -7.70 3.86 6.36
N THR A 13 -7.80 3.16 5.23
CA THR A 13 -6.78 3.24 4.16
C THR A 13 -6.66 4.64 3.55
N ALA A 14 -7.77 5.37 3.41
CA ALA A 14 -7.74 6.73 2.90
C ALA A 14 -7.19 7.72 3.94
N ILE A 15 -7.53 7.55 5.21
CA ILE A 15 -6.97 8.35 6.32
C ILE A 15 -5.45 8.15 6.42
N VAL A 16 -4.97 6.91 6.30
CA VAL A 16 -3.53 6.61 6.30
C VAL A 16 -2.82 7.40 5.21
N LEU A 17 -3.36 7.44 3.98
CA LEU A 17 -2.73 8.21 2.90
C LEU A 17 -2.79 9.73 3.10
N LEU A 18 -3.87 10.24 3.70
CA LEU A 18 -3.95 11.66 4.08
C LEU A 18 -2.90 12.01 5.16
N LEU A 19 -2.71 11.12 6.14
CA LEU A 19 -1.65 11.26 7.15
C LEU A 19 -0.26 11.19 6.54
N VAL A 20 -0.03 10.26 5.61
CA VAL A 20 1.23 10.16 4.85
C VAL A 20 1.51 11.47 4.11
N GLY A 21 0.51 12.07 3.45
CA GLY A 21 0.69 13.36 2.77
C GLY A 21 0.93 14.54 3.69
N TRP A 22 0.62 14.43 4.98
CA TRP A 22 0.97 15.44 5.97
C TRP A 22 2.38 15.23 6.55
N ILE A 23 2.80 13.98 6.72
CA ILE A 23 4.10 13.61 7.31
C ILE A 23 5.22 13.69 6.27
N VAL A 24 4.94 13.36 5.01
CA VAL A 24 5.94 13.16 3.98
C VAL A 24 6.09 14.39 3.09
N PRO A 25 7.21 15.12 3.17
CA PRO A 25 7.45 16.24 2.27
C PRO A 25 7.55 15.72 0.82
N GLY A 26 6.86 16.41 -0.09
CA GLY A 26 6.83 16.04 -1.49
C GLY A 26 5.83 14.92 -1.85
N PHE A 27 4.97 14.49 -0.92
CA PHE A 27 3.79 13.66 -1.20
C PHE A 27 2.53 14.48 -0.92
N GLN A 28 1.80 14.89 -1.96
CA GLN A 28 0.62 15.73 -1.86
C GLN A 28 -0.59 15.03 -2.48
N VAL A 29 -1.68 14.97 -1.73
CA VAL A 29 -2.95 14.38 -2.15
C VAL A 29 -4.07 15.40 -1.95
N VAL A 30 -4.80 15.70 -3.02
CA VAL A 30 -5.92 16.65 -2.98
C VAL A 30 -7.22 15.91 -2.67
N GLY A 31 -7.63 15.98 -1.40
CA GLY A 31 -8.93 15.49 -0.92
C GLY A 31 -9.02 13.98 -0.70
N PHE A 32 -10.08 13.57 -0.01
CA PHE A 32 -10.32 12.17 0.36
C PHE A 32 -10.45 11.24 -0.84
N TRP A 33 -11.13 11.68 -1.90
CA TRP A 33 -11.37 10.85 -3.09
C TRP A 33 -10.11 10.51 -3.87
N THR A 34 -9.19 11.46 -4.00
CA THR A 34 -7.89 11.18 -4.59
C THR A 34 -7.09 10.23 -3.72
N ALA A 35 -7.10 10.41 -2.39
CA ALA A 35 -6.41 9.50 -1.45
C ALA A 35 -6.93 8.07 -1.59
N PHE A 36 -8.25 7.92 -1.63
CA PHE A 36 -8.92 6.65 -1.76
C PHE A 36 -8.55 5.93 -3.06
N LEU A 37 -8.63 6.63 -4.20
CA LEU A 37 -8.24 6.07 -5.50
C LEU A 37 -6.74 5.75 -5.55
N ALA A 38 -5.89 6.57 -4.94
CA ALA A 38 -4.46 6.30 -4.84
C ALA A 38 -4.19 5.00 -4.07
N ALA A 39 -4.87 4.78 -2.94
CA ALA A 39 -4.75 3.55 -2.16
C ALA A 39 -5.11 2.31 -2.99
N ILE A 40 -6.20 2.38 -3.76
CA ILE A 40 -6.64 1.29 -4.63
C ILE A 40 -5.60 1.01 -5.70
N ILE A 41 -5.10 2.05 -6.38
CA ILE A 41 -4.11 1.90 -7.46
C ILE A 41 -2.79 1.35 -6.93
N ILE A 42 -2.28 1.89 -5.81
CA ILE A 42 -1.06 1.39 -5.17
C ILE A 42 -1.20 -0.09 -4.81
N ALA A 43 -2.32 -0.47 -4.19
CA ALA A 43 -2.58 -1.86 -3.83
C ALA A 43 -2.70 -2.77 -5.05
N ALA A 44 -3.39 -2.31 -6.11
CA ALA A 44 -3.59 -3.09 -7.34
C ALA A 44 -2.26 -3.31 -8.09
N ILE A 45 -1.45 -2.25 -8.27
CA ILE A 45 -0.16 -2.36 -8.94
C ILE A 45 0.81 -3.18 -8.09
N GLY A 46 0.86 -2.95 -6.77
CA GLY A 46 1.71 -3.70 -5.85
C GLY A 46 1.39 -5.20 -5.88
N TRP A 47 0.12 -5.57 -5.84
CA TRP A 47 -0.32 -6.96 -5.97
C TRP A 47 0.06 -7.55 -7.33
N GLY A 48 -0.12 -6.79 -8.42
CA GLY A 48 0.30 -7.20 -9.75
C GLY A 48 1.80 -7.52 -9.82
N ILE A 49 2.65 -6.62 -9.33
CA ILE A 49 4.11 -6.81 -9.30
C ILE A 49 4.50 -8.02 -8.43
N GLU A 50 3.87 -8.18 -7.26
CA GLU A 50 4.13 -9.32 -6.37
C GLU A 50 3.78 -10.66 -7.05
N ALA A 51 2.70 -10.70 -7.84
CA ALA A 51 2.32 -11.87 -8.61
C ALA A 51 3.38 -12.28 -9.65
N PHE A 52 4.05 -11.31 -10.28
CA PHE A 52 5.14 -11.57 -11.23
C PHE A 52 6.47 -11.96 -10.55
N MET A 53 6.74 -11.45 -9.34
CA MET A 53 8.00 -11.68 -8.63
C MET A 53 8.17 -13.12 -8.12
N GLY A 54 7.07 -13.86 -7.99
CA GLY A 54 7.06 -15.30 -7.71
C GLY A 54 7.56 -15.68 -6.30
N PRO A 55 7.38 -16.95 -5.88
CA PRO A 55 7.69 -17.39 -4.51
C PRO A 55 9.19 -17.47 -4.18
N ARG A 56 10.08 -17.21 -5.15
CA ARG A 56 11.51 -17.55 -5.07
C ARG A 56 12.38 -16.50 -4.37
N LEU A 57 11.79 -15.38 -3.93
CA LEU A 57 12.54 -14.37 -3.20
C LEU A 57 12.81 -14.82 -1.77
N SER A 58 14.08 -14.80 -1.35
CA SER A 58 14.43 -15.07 0.06
C SER A 58 13.72 -14.06 0.99
N PRO A 59 13.36 -14.43 2.23
CA PRO A 59 12.77 -13.50 3.20
C PRO A 59 13.62 -12.25 3.43
N TYR A 60 14.96 -12.40 3.39
CA TYR A 60 15.91 -11.31 3.54
C TYR A 60 15.84 -10.30 2.38
N SER A 61 15.73 -10.79 1.14
CA SER A 61 15.62 -9.93 -0.05
C SER A 61 14.24 -9.28 -0.21
N ARG A 62 13.18 -9.90 0.35
CA ARG A 62 11.81 -9.39 0.23
C ARG A 62 11.60 -8.02 0.87
N GLY A 63 12.29 -7.72 1.98
CA GLY A 63 12.18 -6.40 2.63
C GLY A 63 12.66 -5.26 1.74
N PHE A 64 13.91 -5.37 1.24
CA PHE A 64 14.50 -4.33 0.40
C PHE A 64 13.83 -4.23 -0.98
N ILE A 65 13.57 -5.37 -1.63
CA ILE A 65 12.90 -5.37 -2.94
C ILE A 65 11.48 -4.80 -2.80
N GLY A 66 10.73 -5.21 -1.77
CA GLY A 66 9.40 -4.67 -1.50
C GLY A 66 9.42 -3.17 -1.25
N PHE A 67 10.43 -2.67 -0.52
CA PHE A 67 10.60 -1.23 -0.31
C PHE A 67 10.79 -0.45 -1.61
N ILE A 68 11.70 -0.90 -2.48
CA ILE A 68 11.94 -0.27 -3.79
C ILE A 68 10.69 -0.35 -4.67
N VAL A 69 10.03 -1.51 -4.70
CA VAL A 69 8.77 -1.69 -5.44
C VAL A 69 7.71 -0.70 -4.94
N SER A 70 7.51 -0.58 -3.63
CA SER A 70 6.55 0.39 -3.07
C SER A 70 6.86 1.82 -3.47
N ALA A 71 8.13 2.25 -3.40
CA ALA A 71 8.53 3.58 -3.81
C ALA A 71 8.25 3.84 -5.31
N VAL A 72 8.57 2.86 -6.16
CA VAL A 72 8.27 2.94 -7.60
C VAL A 72 6.77 3.02 -7.84
N VAL A 73 5.97 2.15 -7.21
CA VAL A 73 4.51 2.12 -7.36
C VAL A 73 3.88 3.44 -6.91
N ILE A 74 4.29 3.96 -5.75
CA ILE A 74 3.83 5.25 -5.23
C ILE A 74 4.16 6.38 -6.21
N TYR A 75 5.39 6.43 -6.70
CA TYR A 75 5.80 7.42 -7.69
C TYR A 75 4.99 7.29 -8.98
N PHE A 76 4.76 6.07 -9.48
CA PHE A 76 3.98 5.85 -10.70
C PHE A 76 2.49 6.16 -10.54
N THR A 77 1.94 6.03 -9.33
CA THR A 77 0.51 6.26 -9.09
C THR A 77 0.08 7.68 -9.44
N GLN A 78 0.99 8.67 -9.32
CA GLN A 78 0.70 10.07 -9.66
C GLN A 78 0.27 10.25 -11.13
N PHE A 79 0.74 9.41 -12.05
CA PHE A 79 0.37 9.51 -13.47
C PHE A 79 -1.09 9.12 -13.74
N PHE A 80 -1.70 8.37 -12.83
CA PHE A 80 -3.10 7.94 -12.94
C PHE A 80 -4.07 8.93 -12.30
N LEU A 81 -3.58 9.87 -11.48
CA LEU A 81 -4.42 10.73 -10.64
C LEU A 81 -3.98 12.20 -10.72
N ALA A 82 -4.83 13.05 -11.31
CA ALA A 82 -4.56 14.49 -11.42
C ALA A 82 -4.42 15.22 -10.07
N GLY A 83 -4.96 14.66 -8.99
CA GLY A 83 -4.89 15.23 -7.63
C GLY A 83 -3.73 14.71 -6.77
N LEU A 84 -2.86 13.85 -7.30
CA LEU A 84 -1.73 13.26 -6.58
C LEU A 84 -0.42 13.81 -7.16
N ARG A 85 0.41 14.44 -6.33
CA ARG A 85 1.76 14.88 -6.71
C ARG A 85 2.77 14.24 -5.80
N VAL A 86 3.74 13.54 -6.40
CA VAL A 86 4.76 12.81 -5.63
C VAL A 86 6.13 13.04 -6.24
N THR A 87 7.05 13.63 -5.47
CA THR A 87 8.45 13.74 -5.88
C THR A 87 9.18 12.41 -5.68
N LEU A 88 10.34 12.23 -6.30
CA LEU A 88 11.14 11.01 -6.12
C LEU A 88 11.50 10.79 -4.64
N ILE A 89 11.91 11.86 -3.94
CA ILE A 89 12.21 11.81 -2.50
C ILE A 89 10.94 11.53 -1.70
N GLY A 90 9.82 12.19 -2.05
CA GLY A 90 8.53 11.95 -1.42
C GLY A 90 8.06 10.50 -1.56
N ALA A 91 8.30 9.85 -2.70
CA ALA A 91 7.94 8.45 -2.91
C ALA A 91 8.75 7.49 -2.02
N ILE A 92 10.06 7.74 -1.89
CA ILE A 92 10.95 6.95 -1.02
C ILE A 92 10.51 7.10 0.43
N LEU A 93 10.28 8.34 0.89
CA LEU A 93 9.82 8.61 2.25
C LEU A 93 8.43 8.02 2.51
N ALA A 94 7.50 8.14 1.56
CA ALA A 94 6.17 7.55 1.65
C ALA A 94 6.21 6.03 1.72
N ALA A 95 7.11 5.37 0.97
CA ALA A 95 7.28 3.92 1.06
C ALA A 95 7.76 3.47 2.45
N ILE A 96 8.59 4.27 3.14
CA ILE A 96 8.99 4.00 4.52
C ILE A 96 7.77 4.10 5.44
N VAL A 97 7.04 5.21 5.36
CA VAL A 97 5.89 5.47 6.25
C VAL A 97 4.78 4.44 6.02
N ILE A 98 4.46 4.11 4.76
CA ILE A 98 3.45 3.11 4.42
C ILE A 98 3.90 1.71 4.85
N GLY A 99 5.17 1.35 4.62
CA GLY A 99 5.71 0.07 5.08
C GLY A 99 5.62 -0.10 6.60
N ILE A 100 5.84 0.97 7.37
CA ILE A 100 5.63 0.99 8.82
C ILE A 100 4.13 0.92 9.16
N ALA A 101 3.28 1.71 8.49
CA ALA A 101 1.84 1.74 8.71
C ALA A 101 1.19 0.36 8.49
N ASP A 102 1.64 -0.39 7.49
CA ASP A 102 1.16 -1.74 7.19
C ASP A 102 1.46 -2.77 8.30
N LEU A 103 2.46 -2.51 9.15
CA LEU A 103 2.72 -3.33 10.34
C LEU A 103 1.63 -3.15 11.40
N PHE A 104 1.06 -1.95 11.49
CA PHE A 104 -0.02 -1.61 12.44
C PHE A 104 -1.40 -1.95 11.91
N VAL A 105 -1.59 -1.92 10.58
CA VAL A 105 -2.84 -2.27 9.92
C VAL A 105 -2.61 -3.44 8.96
N PRO A 106 -2.47 -4.68 9.47
CA PRO A 106 -2.34 -5.84 8.60
C PRO A 106 -3.59 -5.98 7.72
N ALA A 107 -3.42 -5.76 6.41
CA ALA A 107 -4.47 -5.94 5.41
C ALA A 107 -4.75 -7.45 5.18
N LYS A 108 -5.37 -8.10 6.16
CA LYS A 108 -5.70 -9.54 6.26
C LYS A 108 -4.51 -10.51 6.38
N PRO A 109 -4.71 -11.65 7.07
CA PRO A 109 -3.66 -12.56 7.49
C PRO A 109 -3.10 -13.32 6.29
N ARG A 110 -1.78 -13.39 6.17
CA ARG A 110 -1.07 -14.16 5.13
C ARG A 110 -1.16 -15.69 5.32
N PHE A 111 -2.03 -16.18 6.20
CA PHE A 111 -2.19 -17.61 6.49
C PHE A 111 -3.65 -17.94 6.85
N ALA A 112 -4.45 -18.25 5.84
CA ALA A 112 -5.67 -19.03 5.96
C ALA A 112 -5.57 -20.13 4.90
N GLY A 113 -4.95 -21.24 5.28
CA GLY A 113 -4.65 -22.35 4.38
C GLY A 113 -3.75 -23.35 5.08
N GLY A 114 -4.32 -24.08 6.04
CA GLY A 114 -3.57 -25.06 6.81
C GLY A 114 -4.36 -25.81 7.88
N GLU A 115 -5.68 -25.86 7.81
CA GLU A 115 -6.46 -26.86 8.54
C GLU A 115 -7.52 -27.40 7.59
N LEU A 116 -7.26 -28.60 7.06
CA LEU A 116 -8.20 -29.68 6.78
C LEU A 116 -7.42 -30.81 6.10
N GLY A 117 -7.04 -31.78 6.92
CA GLY A 117 -6.42 -33.03 6.53
C GLY A 117 -6.71 -34.07 7.59
N ASP A 118 -8.00 -34.41 7.71
CA ASP A 118 -8.55 -35.54 8.46
C ASP A 118 -7.68 -36.79 8.31
N ARG A 119 -7.21 -37.33 9.45
CA ARG A 119 -6.95 -38.75 9.68
C ARG A 119 -7.21 -39.08 11.15
#